data_AF-A0AAV7YDI0-F1
#
_entry.id   AF-A0AAV7YDI0-F1
#
_cell.length_a   1.000
_cell.length_b   1.000
_cell.length_c   1.000
_cell.angle_alpha   90.00
_cell.angle_beta   90.00
_cell.angle_gamma   90.00
#
_symmetry.space_group_name_H-M   'P 1'
#
loop_
_entity.id
_entity.type
_entity.pdbx_description
1 polymer ?
#
loop_
_entity_poly.entity_id
_entity_poly.type
_entity_poly.pdbx_seq_one_letter_code
_entity_poly.pdbx_strand_id
1 'polypeptide(L)'
;MCAWRGTIYNGGPYIWNNKPIPPEEPLVDCFDYSKKSCCNSSESEYFKEQFATAVQFFAGCPACVHNLHTIWCAYDCDPYQATYVSTEPKTNGAVYKTANFSICRRFAKKVYESCQWVHFVRSMWPTYEIFWETQANRVAPRPITIIYPEDDNDPNTYCPMDKIQRCEDYCDCISCPPGCESTNDVKYKDNSKKIGKLSQFQFWCVMIGSIIALFAFIALVIGIKNRIQNSKSQSQSGYSSIN
;
A
#
# COMPACT_ATOMS: atom_id res chain seq x y z
N MET A 1 22.39 -12.23 25.15
CA MET A 1 23.64 -11.48 24.85
C MET A 1 23.30 -10.48 23.78
N CYS A 2 24.08 -9.42 23.67
CA CYS A 2 23.91 -8.42 22.63
C CYS A 2 24.93 -8.63 21.52
N ALA A 3 24.56 -8.27 20.29
CA ALA A 3 25.42 -8.35 19.13
C ALA A 3 26.09 -7.00 18.86
N TRP A 4 25.34 -5.92 19.09
CA TRP A 4 25.81 -4.56 18.91
C TRP A 4 25.13 -3.59 19.87
N ARG A 5 25.73 -2.41 20.02
CA ARG A 5 25.21 -1.26 20.76
C ARG A 5 25.85 0.01 20.20
N GLY A 6 25.24 1.16 20.41
CA GLY A 6 25.72 2.49 20.00
C GLY A 6 25.02 3.11 18.80
N THR A 7 24.99 4.45 18.76
CA THR A 7 24.43 5.24 17.65
C THR A 7 25.49 5.63 16.62
N ILE A 8 25.03 6.03 15.44
CA ILE A 8 25.89 6.52 14.34
C ILE A 8 26.61 7.82 14.72
N TYR A 9 26.00 8.66 15.57
CA TYR A 9 26.59 9.91 16.04
C TYR A 9 27.78 9.71 17.01
N ASN A 10 27.93 8.52 17.59
CA ASN A 10 29.07 8.11 18.42
C ASN A 10 30.06 7.20 17.66
N GLY A 11 30.19 7.36 16.33
CA GLY A 11 31.17 6.63 15.52
C GLY A 11 30.64 5.37 14.81
N GLY A 12 29.33 5.11 14.85
CA GLY A 12 28.69 3.94 14.25
C GLY A 12 28.19 2.95 15.28
N PRO A 13 27.24 2.07 14.92
CA PRO A 13 26.86 0.98 15.81
C PRO A 13 28.05 0.01 15.91
N TYR A 14 28.57 -0.14 17.12
CA TYR A 14 29.76 -0.93 17.38
C TYR A 14 29.39 -2.34 17.78
N ILE A 15 30.27 -3.29 17.45
CA ILE A 15 30.10 -4.68 17.87
C ILE A 15 30.20 -4.73 19.39
N TRP A 16 29.18 -5.31 20.04
CA TRP A 16 29.06 -5.30 21.49
C TRP A 16 28.60 -6.66 22.01
N ASN A 17 29.56 -7.56 22.22
CA ASN A 17 29.33 -8.95 22.62
C ASN A 17 29.19 -9.12 24.15
N ASN A 18 28.46 -8.21 24.80
CA ASN A 18 28.30 -8.20 26.25
C ASN A 18 26.86 -8.58 26.66
N LYS A 19 26.65 -8.73 27.97
CA LYS A 19 25.32 -8.97 28.53
C LYS A 19 24.47 -7.69 28.45
N PRO A 20 23.17 -7.79 28.19
CA PRO A 20 22.28 -6.64 28.25
C PRO A 20 22.34 -5.98 29.62
N ILE A 21 22.33 -4.66 29.63
CA ILE A 21 22.38 -3.84 30.84
C ILE A 21 21.05 -3.09 31.00
N PRO A 22 20.61 -2.82 32.23
CA PRO A 22 19.52 -1.87 32.44
C PRO A 22 19.89 -0.51 31.81
N PRO A 23 18.96 0.15 31.10
CA PRO A 23 19.15 1.52 30.64
C PRO A 23 19.48 2.45 31.82
N GLU A 24 20.51 3.30 31.66
CA GLU A 24 20.86 4.32 32.66
C GLU A 24 19.76 5.38 32.78
N GLU A 25 19.23 5.79 31.62
CA GLU A 25 18.05 6.63 31.50
C GLU A 25 16.88 5.80 30.93
N PRO A 26 15.62 6.14 31.27
CA PRO A 26 14.46 5.46 30.70
C PRO A 26 14.47 5.49 29.17
N LEU A 27 14.12 4.36 28.55
CA LEU A 27 13.96 4.31 27.10
C LEU A 27 12.81 5.23 26.66
N VAL A 28 12.97 5.90 25.53
CA VAL A 28 11.96 6.82 24.95
C VAL A 28 10.93 6.07 24.10
N ASP A 29 11.27 4.86 23.67
CA ASP A 29 10.47 3.90 22.92
C ASP A 29 10.96 2.46 23.18
N CYS A 30 10.26 1.44 22.69
CA CYS A 30 10.56 0.02 22.95
C CYS A 30 10.51 -0.34 24.46
N PHE A 31 9.49 0.17 25.15
CA PHE A 31 9.34 0.08 26.62
C PHE A 31 9.32 -1.35 27.18
N ASP A 32 9.00 -2.35 26.36
CA ASP A 32 9.08 -3.77 26.70
C ASP A 32 10.46 -4.20 27.22
N TYR A 33 11.51 -3.46 26.83
CA TYR A 33 12.90 -3.73 27.20
C TYR A 33 13.46 -2.81 28.30
N SER A 34 12.61 -2.04 28.99
CA SER A 34 13.00 -1.08 30.03
C SER A 34 13.78 -1.69 31.22
N LYS A 35 13.62 -2.99 31.50
CA LYS A 35 14.33 -3.67 32.61
C LYS A 35 15.77 -4.06 32.25
N LYS A 36 15.98 -4.55 31.02
CA LYS A 36 17.27 -5.01 30.47
C LYS A 36 17.19 -4.91 28.95
N SER A 37 18.14 -4.23 28.34
CA SER A 37 18.17 -4.00 26.89
C SER A 37 19.57 -4.04 26.32
N CYS A 38 19.64 -4.29 25.00
CA CYS A 38 20.87 -4.09 24.23
C CYS A 38 21.05 -2.65 23.76
N CYS A 39 20.03 -1.79 23.85
CA CYS A 39 20.07 -0.37 23.51
C CYS A 39 20.07 0.55 24.76
N ASN A 40 20.42 1.82 24.59
CA ASN A 40 20.27 2.91 25.56
C ASN A 40 19.16 3.91 25.16
N SER A 41 18.93 4.92 26.00
CA SER A 41 17.90 5.96 25.77
C SER A 41 18.12 6.70 24.45
N SER A 42 19.35 7.10 24.13
CA SER A 42 19.67 7.81 22.87
C SER A 42 19.44 6.96 21.62
N GLU A 43 19.72 5.66 21.69
CA GLU A 43 19.42 4.70 20.61
C GLU A 43 17.93 4.54 20.40
N SER A 44 17.18 4.44 21.50
CA SER A 44 15.72 4.34 21.52
C SER A 44 15.05 5.61 20.99
N GLU A 45 15.56 6.80 21.34
CA GLU A 45 15.11 8.08 20.80
C GLU A 45 15.36 8.17 19.29
N TYR A 46 16.57 7.81 18.85
CA TYR A 46 16.88 7.77 17.43
C TYR A 46 15.97 6.80 16.67
N PHE A 47 15.74 5.60 17.22
CA PHE A 47 14.81 4.63 16.64
C PHE A 47 13.42 5.25 16.47
N LYS A 48 12.89 5.89 17.51
CA LYS A 48 11.57 6.56 17.47
C LYS A 48 11.48 7.60 16.36
N GLU A 49 12.51 8.43 16.18
CA GLU A 49 12.54 9.44 15.12
C GLU A 49 12.53 8.82 13.72
N GLN A 50 13.36 7.79 13.49
CA GLN A 50 13.41 7.07 12.21
C GLN A 50 12.10 6.32 11.95
N PHE A 51 11.56 5.66 12.97
CA PHE A 51 10.34 4.90 12.88
C PHE A 51 9.13 5.80 12.61
N ALA A 52 9.04 6.98 13.24
CA ALA A 52 7.96 7.93 13.00
C ALA A 52 7.83 8.33 11.51
N THR A 53 8.96 8.46 10.81
CA THR A 53 8.97 8.73 9.36
C THR A 53 8.44 7.53 8.57
N ALA A 54 8.85 6.31 8.93
CA ALA A 54 8.40 5.08 8.28
C ALA A 54 6.90 4.81 8.52
N VAL A 55 6.39 5.11 9.72
CA VAL A 55 4.99 4.88 10.11
C VAL A 55 4.01 5.66 9.24
N GLN A 56 4.40 6.77 8.62
CA GLN A 56 3.52 7.53 7.72
C GLN A 56 2.98 6.69 6.56
N PHE A 57 3.74 5.69 6.08
CA PHE A 57 3.28 4.76 5.04
C PHE A 57 2.30 3.70 5.55
N PHE A 58 2.31 3.44 6.86
CA PHE A 58 1.59 2.33 7.50
C PHE A 58 0.47 2.78 8.43
N ALA A 59 0.28 4.09 8.60
CA ALA A 59 -0.61 4.69 9.59
C ALA A 59 -2.09 4.30 9.45
N GLY A 60 -2.51 3.77 8.30
CA GLY A 60 -3.89 3.29 8.07
C GLY A 60 -4.27 2.04 8.87
N CYS A 61 -3.30 1.32 9.47
CA CYS A 61 -3.56 0.10 10.22
C CYS A 61 -2.68 0.00 11.48
N PRO A 62 -3.24 0.19 12.70
CA PRO A 62 -2.50 0.08 13.95
C PRO A 62 -1.80 -1.26 14.16
N ALA A 63 -2.41 -2.39 13.77
CA ALA A 63 -1.76 -3.70 13.88
C ALA A 63 -0.49 -3.79 13.03
N CYS A 64 -0.50 -3.24 11.80
CA CYS A 64 0.69 -3.19 10.95
C CYS A 64 1.82 -2.40 11.62
N VAL A 65 1.51 -1.21 12.14
CA VAL A 65 2.47 -0.35 12.84
C VAL A 65 3.04 -1.07 14.07
N HIS A 66 2.19 -1.70 14.87
CA HIS A 66 2.61 -2.45 16.06
C HIS A 66 3.52 -3.64 15.70
N ASN A 67 3.16 -4.40 14.67
CA ASN A 67 3.94 -5.55 14.21
C ASN A 67 5.33 -5.13 13.68
N LEU A 68 5.39 -4.02 12.94
CA LEU A 68 6.65 -3.41 12.49
C LEU A 68 7.48 -2.90 13.67
N HIS A 69 6.85 -2.21 14.61
CA HIS A 69 7.50 -1.71 15.82
C HIS A 69 8.11 -2.86 16.64
N THR A 70 7.35 -3.94 16.83
CA THR A 70 7.77 -5.13 17.57
C THR A 70 9.04 -5.76 16.99
N ILE A 71 9.14 -5.90 15.66
CA ILE A 71 10.33 -6.50 15.05
C ILE A 71 11.56 -5.60 15.16
N TRP A 72 11.39 -4.29 14.99
CA TRP A 72 12.52 -3.36 14.98
C TRP A 72 13.01 -3.05 16.40
N CYS A 73 12.10 -2.97 17.37
CA CYS A 73 12.48 -2.93 18.78
C CYS A 73 13.24 -4.18 19.19
N ALA A 74 12.90 -5.35 18.66
CA ALA A 74 13.64 -6.56 18.95
C ALA A 74 15.03 -6.60 18.30
N TYR A 75 15.16 -6.02 17.11
CA TYR A 75 16.45 -5.84 16.46
C TYR A 75 17.36 -4.87 17.23
N ASP A 76 16.83 -3.75 17.71
CA ASP A 76 17.62 -2.70 18.37
C ASP A 76 17.86 -2.97 19.87
N CYS A 77 16.85 -3.45 20.61
CA CYS A 77 16.83 -3.37 22.06
C CYS A 77 16.72 -4.72 22.80
N ASP A 78 16.39 -5.83 22.13
CA ASP A 78 16.10 -7.09 22.83
C ASP A 78 17.31 -7.62 23.62
N PRO A 79 17.16 -8.02 24.90
CA PRO A 79 18.26 -8.55 25.71
C PRO A 79 18.93 -9.84 25.17
N TYR A 80 18.27 -10.52 24.24
CA TYR A 80 18.74 -11.71 23.55
C TYR A 80 19.09 -11.47 22.07
N GLN A 81 19.28 -10.21 21.66
CA GLN A 81 19.61 -9.81 20.29
C GLN A 81 20.65 -10.71 19.60
N ALA A 82 21.75 -11.09 20.26
CA ALA A 82 22.80 -11.94 19.67
C ALA A 82 22.37 -13.38 19.34
N THR A 83 21.20 -13.82 19.80
CA THR A 83 20.65 -15.13 19.43
C THR A 83 20.26 -15.18 17.96
N TYR A 84 19.80 -14.06 17.39
CA TYR A 84 19.28 -14.01 16.03
C TYR A 84 19.83 -12.84 15.20
N VAL A 85 20.70 -12.02 15.78
CA VAL A 85 21.47 -11.00 15.08
C VAL A 85 22.95 -11.34 15.14
N SER A 86 23.61 -11.30 13.98
CA SER A 86 25.07 -11.36 13.88
C SER A 86 25.61 -10.13 13.14
N THR A 87 26.84 -9.75 13.42
CA THR A 87 27.45 -8.54 12.84
C THR A 87 28.73 -8.89 12.10
N GLU A 88 28.91 -8.30 10.92
CA GLU A 88 30.16 -8.39 10.17
C GLU A 88 31.02 -7.15 10.45
N PRO A 89 32.26 -7.28 10.95
CA PRO A 89 33.10 -6.12 11.26
C PRO A 89 33.55 -5.37 9.99
N LYS A 90 33.72 -4.05 10.12
CA LYS A 90 34.54 -3.26 9.18
C LYS A 90 36.03 -3.60 9.35
N THR A 91 36.86 -3.16 8.42
CA THR A 91 38.32 -3.41 8.42
C THR A 91 39.02 -2.96 9.73
N ASN A 92 38.45 -2.00 10.46
CA ASN A 92 38.96 -1.52 11.76
C ASN A 92 38.38 -2.27 12.99
N GLY A 93 37.54 -3.29 12.79
CA GLY A 93 37.09 -4.26 13.79
C GLY A 93 36.01 -3.80 14.78
N ALA A 94 35.99 -2.52 15.16
CA ALA A 94 35.09 -2.02 16.22
C ALA A 94 33.67 -1.72 15.74
N VAL A 95 33.50 -1.27 14.50
CA VAL A 95 32.20 -0.90 13.91
C VAL A 95 31.78 -1.99 12.95
N TYR A 96 30.52 -2.41 12.97
CA TYR A 96 30.05 -3.39 11.99
C TYR A 96 29.78 -2.73 10.63
N LYS A 97 30.06 -3.47 9.56
CA LYS A 97 29.77 -3.14 8.17
C LYS A 97 28.30 -3.40 7.85
N THR A 98 27.80 -4.57 8.24
CA THR A 98 26.40 -4.97 8.10
C THR A 98 26.00 -5.86 9.28
N ALA A 99 24.71 -5.92 9.57
CA ALA A 99 24.14 -6.87 10.52
C ALA A 99 23.22 -7.83 9.79
N ASN A 100 23.34 -9.11 10.11
CA ASN A 100 22.50 -10.18 9.60
C ASN A 100 21.44 -10.50 10.65
N PHE A 101 20.17 -10.31 10.31
CA PHE A 101 19.03 -10.53 11.21
C PHE A 101 18.20 -11.72 10.73
N SER A 102 18.29 -12.83 11.47
CA SER A 102 17.54 -14.06 11.21
C SER A 102 16.12 -13.98 11.75
N ILE A 103 15.14 -14.02 10.85
CA ILE A 103 13.71 -13.95 11.17
C ILE A 103 13.01 -15.15 10.52
N CYS A 104 12.07 -15.78 11.22
CA CYS A 104 11.35 -16.92 10.65
C CYS A 104 10.38 -16.45 9.57
N ARG A 105 10.22 -17.24 8.50
CA ARG A 105 9.46 -16.84 7.32
C ARG A 105 7.99 -16.60 7.64
N ARG A 106 7.39 -17.46 8.48
CA ARG A 106 6.00 -17.32 8.92
C ARG A 106 5.72 -15.99 9.63
N PHE A 107 6.63 -15.55 10.50
CA PHE A 107 6.48 -14.29 11.23
C PHE A 107 6.60 -13.10 10.27
N ALA A 108 7.67 -13.06 9.47
CA ALA A 108 7.88 -12.01 8.48
C ALA A 108 6.71 -11.87 7.49
N LYS A 109 6.17 -13.00 7.04
CA LYS A 109 4.98 -13.04 6.18
C LYS A 109 3.75 -12.48 6.89
N LYS A 110 3.51 -12.85 8.15
CA LYS A 110 2.35 -12.37 8.91
C LYS A 110 2.39 -10.88 9.20
N VAL A 111 3.57 -10.33 9.49
CA VAL A 111 3.76 -8.88 9.59
C VAL A 111 3.40 -8.20 8.26
N TYR A 112 3.92 -8.70 7.13
CA TYR A 112 3.54 -8.18 5.81
C TYR A 112 2.04 -8.30 5.53
N GLU A 113 1.42 -9.44 5.84
CA GLU A 113 -0.01 -9.68 5.63
C GLU A 113 -0.87 -8.66 6.39
N SER A 114 -0.43 -8.22 7.58
CA SER A 114 -1.09 -7.16 8.36
C SER A 114 -0.97 -5.76 7.72
N CYS A 115 0.00 -5.57 6.83
CA CYS A 115 0.30 -4.28 6.20
C CYS A 115 -0.13 -4.19 4.74
N GLN A 116 -0.23 -5.31 4.02
CA GLN A 116 -0.29 -5.35 2.55
C GLN A 116 -1.46 -4.51 1.98
N TRP A 117 -2.56 -4.37 2.72
CA TRP A 117 -3.74 -3.64 2.26
C TRP A 117 -3.79 -2.19 2.73
N VAL A 118 -2.84 -1.77 3.58
CA VAL A 118 -2.64 -0.35 3.88
C VAL A 118 -2.25 0.36 2.59
N HIS A 119 -2.81 1.55 2.39
CA HIS A 119 -2.69 2.35 1.16
C HIS A 119 -1.32 2.23 0.47
N PHE A 120 -1.33 1.86 -0.82
CA PHE A 120 -0.16 1.71 -1.70
C PHE A 120 0.87 0.64 -1.31
N VAL A 121 0.78 -0.01 -0.13
CA VAL A 121 1.77 -1.02 0.31
C VAL A 121 1.87 -2.15 -0.70
N ARG A 122 0.78 -2.83 -1.04
CA ARG A 122 0.80 -3.91 -2.05
C ARG A 122 1.16 -3.42 -3.46
N SER A 123 0.90 -2.16 -3.78
CA SER A 123 1.28 -1.59 -5.08
C SER A 123 2.78 -1.31 -5.17
N MET A 124 3.41 -0.88 -4.07
CA MET A 124 4.84 -0.60 -3.99
C MET A 124 5.66 -1.87 -3.69
N TRP A 125 5.15 -2.74 -2.83
CA TRP A 125 5.77 -3.97 -2.34
C TRP A 125 4.78 -5.14 -2.48
N PRO A 126 4.70 -5.77 -3.67
CA PRO A 126 3.67 -6.76 -3.98
C PRO A 126 3.88 -8.12 -3.29
N THR A 127 5.07 -8.37 -2.75
CA THR A 127 5.39 -9.58 -1.98
C THR A 127 6.08 -9.23 -0.67
N TYR A 128 6.07 -10.15 0.31
CA TYR A 128 6.74 -9.92 1.59
C TYR A 128 8.26 -9.87 1.44
N GLU A 129 8.85 -10.58 0.48
CA GLU A 129 10.29 -10.52 0.21
C GLU A 129 10.71 -9.11 -0.21
N ILE A 130 10.03 -8.54 -1.21
CA ILE A 130 10.31 -7.18 -1.71
C ILE A 130 10.06 -6.14 -0.62
N PHE A 131 9.01 -6.35 0.19
CA PHE A 131 8.71 -5.50 1.33
C PHE A 131 9.90 -5.46 2.29
N TRP A 132 10.35 -6.61 2.78
CA TRP A 132 11.44 -6.69 3.75
C TRP A 132 12.79 -6.28 3.20
N GLU A 133 13.10 -6.59 1.94
CA GLU A 133 14.30 -6.10 1.26
C GLU A 133 14.32 -4.57 1.23
N THR A 134 13.19 -3.95 0.88
CA THR A 134 13.08 -2.49 0.86
C THR A 134 13.21 -1.90 2.27
N GLN A 135 12.54 -2.49 3.25
CA GLN A 135 12.60 -1.99 4.62
C GLN A 135 14.02 -2.12 5.19
N ALA A 136 14.72 -3.22 4.94
CA ALA A 136 16.11 -3.42 5.34
C ALA A 136 17.06 -2.40 4.70
N ASN A 137 16.87 -2.09 3.41
CA ASN A 137 17.66 -1.07 2.69
C ASN A 137 17.37 0.36 3.14
N ARG A 138 16.18 0.63 3.71
CA ARG A 138 15.78 1.94 4.21
C ARG A 138 16.28 2.26 5.61
N VAL A 139 16.83 1.29 6.35
CA VAL A 139 17.39 1.51 7.69
C VAL A 139 18.77 2.22 7.64
N ALA A 140 19.13 2.85 6.52
CA ALA A 140 20.33 3.66 6.41
C ALA A 140 20.34 4.75 7.51
N PRO A 141 21.40 4.88 8.32
CA PRO A 141 22.78 4.45 8.06
C PRO A 141 23.20 3.05 8.57
N ARG A 142 22.28 2.18 8.99
CA ARG A 142 22.57 0.82 9.49
C ARG A 142 22.20 -0.22 8.42
N PRO A 143 23.16 -0.73 7.62
CA PRO A 143 22.86 -1.80 6.67
C PRO A 143 22.48 -3.06 7.43
N ILE A 144 21.34 -3.64 7.07
CA ILE A 144 20.82 -4.88 7.63
C ILE A 144 20.52 -5.82 6.47
N THR A 145 20.89 -7.09 6.63
CA THR A 145 20.46 -8.18 5.77
C THR A 145 19.46 -9.02 6.55
N ILE A 146 18.24 -9.15 6.05
CA ILE A 146 17.27 -10.08 6.63
C ILE A 146 17.53 -11.48 6.07
N ILE A 147 17.69 -12.45 6.96
CA ILE A 147 17.91 -13.85 6.64
C ILE A 147 16.67 -14.64 7.02
N TYR A 148 16.20 -15.48 6.10
CA TYR A 148 15.12 -16.44 6.33
C TYR A 148 15.70 -17.86 6.35
N PRO A 149 15.90 -18.45 7.53
CA PRO A 149 16.34 -19.84 7.63
C PRO A 149 15.34 -20.80 6.96
N GLU A 150 15.82 -22.02 6.65
CA GLU A 150 14.96 -23.07 6.11
C GLU A 150 14.03 -23.66 7.17
N ASP A 151 14.53 -23.81 8.41
CA ASP A 151 13.74 -24.27 9.56
C ASP A 151 13.21 -23.07 10.36
N ASP A 152 11.89 -22.89 10.35
CA ASP A 152 11.20 -21.85 11.12
C ASP A 152 11.29 -22.07 12.65
N ASN A 153 11.73 -23.24 13.11
CA ASN A 153 11.92 -23.57 14.53
C ASN A 153 13.38 -23.45 15.01
N ASP A 154 14.28 -22.93 14.18
CA ASP A 154 15.67 -22.69 14.58
C ASP A 154 15.71 -21.79 15.82
N PRO A 155 16.34 -22.23 16.94
CA PRO A 155 16.44 -21.44 18.16
C PRO A 155 17.20 -20.12 17.98
N ASN A 156 17.99 -19.97 16.91
CA ASN A 156 18.73 -18.76 16.56
C ASN A 156 17.94 -17.82 15.62
N THR A 157 16.61 -17.96 15.61
CA THR A 157 15.73 -17.22 14.72
C THR A 157 14.66 -16.49 15.49
N TYR A 158 14.47 -15.20 15.17
CA TYR A 158 13.42 -14.41 15.78
C TYR A 158 12.05 -14.81 15.22
N CYS A 159 11.17 -15.30 16.09
CA CYS A 159 9.88 -15.85 15.68
C CYS A 159 8.74 -15.72 16.73
N PRO A 160 8.45 -14.53 17.29
CA PRO A 160 7.44 -14.38 18.34
C PRO A 160 6.02 -14.25 17.75
N MET A 161 5.44 -15.38 17.36
CA MET A 161 4.10 -15.41 16.78
C MET A 161 3.00 -14.98 17.74
N ASP A 162 3.22 -15.10 19.04
CA ASP A 162 2.34 -14.67 20.11
C ASP A 162 2.20 -13.15 20.22
N LYS A 163 3.21 -12.41 19.73
CA LYS A 163 3.21 -10.94 19.74
C LYS A 163 2.54 -10.32 18.51
N ILE A 164 2.18 -11.12 17.50
CA ILE A 164 1.57 -10.59 16.28
C ILE A 164 0.13 -10.13 16.57
N GLN A 165 -0.15 -8.87 16.26
CA GLN A 165 -1.51 -8.36 16.16
C GLN A 165 -2.10 -8.67 14.79
N ARG A 166 -3.30 -9.23 14.80
CA ARG A 166 -4.09 -9.52 13.60
C ARG A 166 -4.71 -8.24 13.06
N CYS A 167 -4.76 -8.06 11.74
CA CYS A 167 -5.30 -6.81 11.19
C CYS A 167 -6.81 -6.71 11.39
N GLU A 168 -7.50 -7.84 11.46
CA GLU A 168 -8.94 -7.95 11.63
C GLU A 168 -9.43 -7.39 12.97
N ASP A 169 -8.55 -7.38 13.99
CA ASP A 169 -8.90 -6.93 15.34
C ASP A 169 -8.69 -5.40 15.52
N TYR A 170 -7.86 -4.76 14.69
CA TYR A 170 -7.37 -3.40 14.95
C TYR A 170 -7.44 -2.43 13.77
N CYS A 171 -7.77 -2.89 12.56
CA CYS A 171 -7.72 -2.09 11.34
C CYS A 171 -9.08 -1.98 10.66
N ASP A 172 -9.27 -0.93 9.86
CA ASP A 172 -10.49 -0.77 9.10
C ASP A 172 -10.56 -1.71 7.90
N CYS A 173 -11.77 -1.90 7.36
CA CYS A 173 -12.02 -2.83 6.26
C CYS A 173 -11.24 -2.48 4.99
N ILE A 174 -10.96 -1.19 4.76
CA ILE A 174 -10.19 -0.73 3.59
C ILE A 174 -8.73 -1.16 3.72
N SER A 175 -8.16 -1.06 4.94
CA SER A 175 -6.77 -1.43 5.22
C SER A 175 -6.58 -2.90 5.63
N CYS A 176 -7.67 -3.66 5.81
CA CYS A 176 -7.66 -5.10 6.06
C CYS A 176 -8.95 -5.78 5.54
N PRO A 177 -9.08 -6.00 4.21
CA PRO A 177 -10.23 -6.67 3.60
C PRO A 177 -10.56 -8.07 4.16
N PRO A 178 -9.59 -8.91 4.56
CA PRO A 178 -9.90 -10.21 5.18
C PRO A 178 -10.70 -10.11 6.47
N GLY A 179 -10.63 -8.97 7.18
CA GLY A 179 -11.36 -8.73 8.42
C GLY A 179 -12.80 -8.25 8.24
N CYS A 180 -13.23 -8.02 7.00
CA CYS A 180 -14.58 -7.54 6.74
C CYS A 180 -15.58 -8.71 6.78
N GLU A 181 -16.66 -8.54 7.52
CA GLU A 181 -17.84 -9.38 7.33
C GLU A 181 -18.32 -9.21 5.89
N SER A 182 -18.60 -10.32 5.20
CA SER A 182 -19.28 -10.28 3.91
C SER A 182 -20.68 -9.74 4.14
N THR A 183 -20.90 -8.45 3.94
CA THR A 183 -22.26 -7.89 3.96
C THR A 183 -23.05 -8.55 2.84
N ASN A 184 -23.99 -9.40 3.20
CA ASN A 184 -24.95 -9.94 2.24
C ASN A 184 -25.68 -8.78 1.55
N ASP A 185 -25.52 -8.67 0.22
CA ASP A 185 -26.34 -7.93 -0.73
C ASP A 185 -27.07 -6.68 -0.21
N VAL A 186 -26.38 -5.55 -0.13
CA VAL A 186 -27.08 -4.26 -0.24
C VAL A 186 -27.64 -4.20 -1.67
N LYS A 187 -28.90 -4.62 -1.85
CA LYS A 187 -29.63 -4.46 -3.11
C LYS A 187 -29.69 -2.98 -3.45
N TYR A 188 -28.74 -2.52 -4.27
CA TYR A 188 -28.76 -1.19 -4.84
C TYR A 188 -30.07 -1.02 -5.59
N LYS A 189 -30.95 -0.16 -5.07
CA LYS A 189 -32.21 0.19 -5.72
C LYS A 189 -31.84 1.09 -6.90
N ASP A 190 -31.55 0.46 -8.04
CA ASP A 190 -31.30 1.13 -9.31
C ASP A 190 -32.57 1.93 -9.66
N ASN A 191 -32.57 3.22 -9.31
CA ASN A 191 -33.66 4.15 -9.62
C ASN A 191 -33.63 4.58 -11.09
N SER A 192 -32.79 3.97 -11.95
CA SER A 192 -32.86 4.21 -13.38
C SER A 192 -34.15 3.62 -13.93
N LYS A 193 -35.08 4.51 -14.30
CA LYS A 193 -36.35 4.16 -14.93
C LYS A 193 -36.07 3.68 -16.36
N LYS A 194 -35.75 2.39 -16.50
CA LYS A 194 -35.57 1.73 -17.81
C LYS A 194 -36.94 1.53 -18.45
N ILE A 195 -37.10 1.97 -19.70
CA ILE A 195 -38.28 1.64 -20.51
C ILE A 195 -37.86 0.50 -21.43
N GLY A 196 -38.16 -0.73 -21.02
CA GLY A 196 -37.70 -1.94 -21.71
C GLY A 196 -36.17 -2.10 -21.63
N LYS A 197 -35.50 -2.27 -22.77
CA LYS A 197 -34.05 -2.45 -22.86
C LYS A 197 -33.25 -1.16 -23.02
N LEU A 198 -33.92 -0.01 -23.17
CA LEU A 198 -33.28 1.28 -23.43
C LEU A 198 -33.34 2.17 -22.19
N SER A 199 -32.30 2.97 -21.98
CA SER A 199 -32.37 4.04 -20.98
C SER A 199 -33.39 5.09 -21.42
N GLN A 200 -34.01 5.78 -20.46
CA GLN A 200 -34.99 6.84 -20.76
C GLN A 200 -34.41 7.89 -21.71
N PHE A 201 -33.13 8.24 -21.57
CA PHE A 201 -32.44 9.16 -22.46
C PHE A 201 -32.33 8.63 -23.89
N GLN A 202 -31.96 7.36 -24.07
CA GLN A 202 -31.86 6.72 -25.39
C GLN A 202 -33.20 6.69 -26.12
N PHE A 203 -34.30 6.44 -25.40
CA PHE A 203 -35.65 6.45 -25.99
C PHE A 203 -36.01 7.82 -26.56
N TRP A 204 -35.76 8.91 -25.82
CA TRP A 204 -36.06 10.27 -26.27
C TRP A 204 -35.20 10.70 -27.46
N CYS A 205 -33.91 10.32 -27.50
CA CYS A 205 -33.05 10.60 -28.65
C CYS A 205 -33.56 9.94 -29.93
N VAL A 206 -34.04 8.69 -29.87
CA VAL A 206 -34.58 7.99 -31.05
C VAL A 206 -35.90 8.63 -31.53
N MET A 207 -36.80 8.98 -30.59
CA MET A 207 -38.08 9.60 -30.94
C MET A 207 -37.90 11.00 -31.55
N ILE A 208 -37.02 11.83 -30.99
CA ILE A 208 -36.76 13.17 -31.54
C ILE A 208 -36.02 13.06 -32.88
N GLY A 209 -35.03 12.16 -32.99
CA GLY A 209 -34.29 11.94 -34.22
C GLY A 209 -35.16 11.49 -35.40
N SER A 210 -36.13 10.61 -35.15
CA SER A 210 -37.04 10.14 -36.20
C SER A 210 -37.98 11.24 -36.70
N ILE A 211 -38.46 12.11 -35.81
CA ILE A 211 -39.29 13.26 -36.16
C ILE A 211 -38.51 14.25 -37.04
N ILE A 212 -37.26 14.57 -36.66
CA ILE A 212 -36.40 15.47 -37.44
C ILE A 212 -36.13 14.89 -38.83
N ALA A 213 -35.81 13.60 -38.93
CA ALA A 213 -35.59 12.93 -40.21
C ALA A 213 -36.83 13.00 -41.11
N LEU A 214 -38.04 12.85 -40.53
CA LEU A 214 -39.30 12.91 -41.25
C LEU A 214 -39.57 14.33 -41.78
N PHE A 215 -39.31 15.37 -40.99
CA PHE A 215 -39.42 16.76 -41.46
C PHE A 215 -38.41 17.09 -42.57
N ALA A 216 -37.17 16.63 -42.44
CA ALA A 216 -36.15 16.81 -43.47
C ALA A 216 -36.58 16.13 -44.78
N PHE A 217 -37.15 14.92 -44.71
CA PHE A 217 -37.66 14.21 -45.87
C PHE A 217 -38.82 14.95 -46.54
N ILE A 218 -39.79 15.45 -45.76
CA ILE A 218 -40.90 16.26 -46.28
C ILE A 218 -40.39 17.51 -46.98
N ALA A 219 -39.45 18.24 -46.36
CA ALA A 219 -38.86 19.44 -46.95
C ALA A 219 -38.14 19.13 -48.28
N LEU A 220 -37.44 17.99 -48.37
CA LEU A 220 -36.78 17.53 -49.58
C LEU A 220 -37.78 17.22 -50.70
N VAL A 221 -38.89 16.53 -50.37
CA VAL A 221 -39.96 16.23 -51.34
C VAL A 221 -40.65 17.50 -51.82
N ILE A 222 -40.97 18.44 -50.93
CA ILE A 222 -41.55 19.75 -51.30
C ILE A 222 -40.57 20.53 -52.19
N GLY A 223 -39.28 20.53 -51.83
CA GLY A 223 -38.22 21.17 -52.61
C GLY A 223 -38.11 20.61 -54.03
N ILE A 224 -38.14 19.28 -54.18
CA ILE A 224 -38.16 18.62 -55.49
C ILE A 224 -39.41 19.00 -56.28
N LYS A 225 -40.59 18.98 -55.66
CA LYS A 225 -41.86 19.32 -56.32
C LYS A 225 -41.88 20.78 -56.81
N ASN A 226 -41.41 21.72 -55.99
CA ASN A 226 -41.28 23.13 -56.37
C ASN A 226 -40.27 23.33 -57.51
N ARG A 227 -39.16 22.59 -57.50
CA ARG A 227 -38.14 22.64 -58.56
C ARG A 227 -38.68 22.11 -59.89
N ILE A 228 -39.50 21.06 -59.87
CA ILE A 228 -40.17 20.51 -61.06
C ILE A 228 -41.27 21.45 -61.58
N GLN A 229 -42.00 22.15 -60.70
CA GLN A 229 -42.98 23.14 -61.14
C GLN A 229 -42.31 24.36 -61.80
N ASN A 230 -41.23 24.87 -61.21
CA ASN A 230 -40.49 25.99 -61.80
C ASN A 230 -39.84 25.66 -63.14
N SER A 231 -39.41 24.41 -63.37
CA SER A 231 -38.87 24.00 -64.69
C SER A 231 -39.95 23.95 -65.78
N LYS A 232 -41.21 23.66 -65.42
CA LYS A 232 -42.35 23.73 -66.36
C LYS A 232 -42.75 25.17 -66.69
N SER A 233 -42.62 26.12 -65.76
CA SER A 233 -42.92 27.54 -65.99
C SER A 233 -41.97 28.20 -67.01
N GLN A 234 -40.71 27.77 -67.07
CA GLN A 234 -39.74 28.28 -68.06
C GLN A 234 -39.97 27.73 -69.48
N SER A 235 -40.67 26.60 -69.64
CA SER A 235 -40.96 26.03 -70.96
C SER A 235 -42.10 26.75 -71.71
N GLN A 236 -42.96 27.49 -71.00
CA GLN A 236 -44.11 28.21 -71.59
C GLN A 236 -43.80 29.65 -72.01
N SER A 237 -42.72 30.27 -71.52
CA SER A 237 -42.36 31.66 -71.91
C SER A 237 -41.53 31.76 -73.19
N GLY A 238 -41.16 30.63 -73.81
CA GLY A 238 -40.39 30.57 -75.06
C GLY A 238 -41.21 30.47 -76.35
N TYR A 239 -42.55 30.42 -76.26
CA TYR A 239 -43.43 30.17 -77.43
C TYR A 239 -44.30 31.38 -77.83
N SER A 240 -44.07 32.57 -77.27
CA SER A 240 -44.83 33.80 -77.56
C SER A 240 -44.02 34.88 -78.28
N SER A 241 -43.06 34.47 -79.12
CA SER A 241 -42.26 35.37 -79.97
C SER A 241 -42.19 34.89 -81.42
N ILE A 242 -43.25 34.27 -81.94
CA ILE A 242 -43.44 34.02 -83.38
C ILE A 242 -44.92 34.23 -83.67
N ASN A 243 -45.29 35.48 -83.95
CA ASN A 243 -46.39 35.89 -84.83
C ASN A 243 -46.24 37.39 -85.09
#